data_AF-A0A849RZZ0-F1
#
_entry.id   AF-A0A849RZZ0-F1
#
_cell.length_a   1.000
_cell.length_b   1.000
_cell.length_c   1.000
_cell.angle_alpha   90.00
_cell.angle_beta   90.00
_cell.angle_gamma   90.00
#
_symmetry.space_group_name_H-M   'P 1'
#
loop_
_entity.id
_entity.type
_entity.pdbx_description
1 polymer ?
#
loop_
_entity_poly.entity_id
_entity_poly.type
_entity_poly.pdbx_seq_one_letter_code
_entity_poly.pdbx_strand_id
1 'polypeptide(L)'
;MRLGAFDLAVGNLFGSNAFNMAAFFFVDVAYRGGSIFNAISDTHSMTALWSILLMSIGLMGIIYRVEKRYLLIEPDSFLIILGYCIGLWLLFQ
;
A
#
# COMPACT_ATOMS: atom_id res chain seq x y z
N MET A 1 -0.19 -7.73 -27.26
CA MET A 1 1.01 -7.00 -26.81
C MET A 1 0.96 -6.93 -25.28
N ARG A 2 1.85 -7.64 -24.58
CA ARG A 2 1.91 -7.67 -23.09
C ARG A 2 3.09 -6.85 -22.53
N LEU A 3 3.90 -6.28 -23.42
CA LEU A 3 5.02 -5.40 -23.09
C LEU A 3 4.45 -4.12 -22.47
N GLY A 4 4.79 -3.85 -21.20
CA GLY A 4 4.35 -2.68 -20.45
C GLY A 4 3.09 -2.84 -19.60
N ALA A 5 2.35 -3.96 -19.70
CA ALA A 5 1.14 -4.16 -18.87
C ALA A 5 1.50 -4.35 -17.38
N PHE A 6 2.62 -4.99 -17.08
CA PHE A 6 3.14 -5.14 -15.72
C PHE A 6 3.59 -3.79 -15.15
N ASP A 7 4.39 -3.03 -15.89
CA ASP A 7 4.87 -1.71 -15.46
C ASP A 7 3.71 -0.71 -15.28
N LEU A 8 2.68 -0.79 -16.13
CA LEU A 8 1.46 0.01 -16.00
C LEU A 8 0.64 -0.42 -14.78
N ALA A 9 0.50 -1.72 -14.51
CA ALA A 9 -0.20 -2.21 -13.32
C ALA A 9 0.51 -1.78 -12.02
N VAL A 10 1.84 -1.90 -11.97
CA VAL A 10 2.68 -1.41 -10.87
C VAL A 10 2.56 0.11 -10.73
N GLY A 11 2.72 0.84 -11.83
CA GLY A 11 2.60 2.30 -11.86
C GLY A 11 1.21 2.78 -11.42
N ASN A 12 0.15 2.08 -11.79
CA ASN A 12 -1.22 2.40 -11.36
C ASN A 12 -1.41 2.15 -9.87
N LEU A 13 -0.91 1.02 -9.34
CA LEU A 13 -1.03 0.67 -7.93
C LEU A 13 -0.29 1.69 -7.03
N PHE A 14 0.99 1.93 -7.30
CA PHE A 14 1.80 2.84 -6.50
C PHE A 14 1.45 4.31 -6.76
N GLY A 15 1.19 4.67 -8.02
CA GLY A 15 0.81 6.02 -8.43
C GLY A 15 -0.53 6.46 -7.83
N SER A 16 -1.56 5.59 -7.83
CA SER A 16 -2.85 5.93 -7.22
C SER A 16 -2.74 6.09 -5.70
N ASN A 17 -1.92 5.27 -5.02
CA ASN A 17 -1.67 5.43 -3.58
C ASN A 17 -0.91 6.73 -3.28
N ALA A 18 0.10 7.09 -4.07
CA ALA A 18 0.81 8.36 -3.92
C ALA A 18 -0.12 9.57 -4.19
N PHE A 19 -0.99 9.47 -5.19
CA PHE A 19 -2.00 10.49 -5.47
C PHE A 19 -2.99 10.66 -4.31
N ASN A 20 -3.44 9.56 -3.68
CA ASN A 20 -4.28 9.63 -2.48
C ASN A 20 -3.57 10.35 -1.32
N MET A 21 -2.26 10.15 -1.16
CA MET A 21 -1.48 10.90 -0.16
C MET A 21 -1.39 12.39 -0.50
N ALA A 22 -1.25 12.75 -1.78
CA ALA A 22 -1.28 14.14 -2.21
C ALA A 22 -2.64 14.82 -1.97
N ALA A 23 -3.75 14.06 -1.96
CA ALA A 23 -5.06 14.60 -1.61
C ALA A 23 -5.08 15.17 -0.18
N PHE A 24 -4.37 14.54 0.78
CA PHE A 24 -4.28 15.07 2.15
C PHE A 24 -3.69 16.48 2.22
N PHE A 25 -2.76 16.84 1.31
CA PHE A 25 -2.24 18.21 1.26
C PHE A 25 -3.36 19.22 0.97
N PHE A 26 -4.24 18.94 0.00
CA PHE A 26 -5.36 19.82 -0.31
C PHE A 26 -6.38 19.86 0.84
N VAL A 27 -6.63 18.72 1.49
CA VAL A 27 -7.56 18.69 2.63
C VAL A 27 -6.99 19.44 3.83
N ASP A 28 -5.70 19.32 4.12
CA ASP A 28 -5.03 20.05 5.21
C ASP A 28 -5.06 21.57 4.97
N VAL A 29 -4.84 22.03 3.73
CA VAL A 29 -4.98 23.45 3.36
C VAL A 29 -6.42 23.95 3.50
N ALA A 30 -7.42 23.12 3.18
CA ALA A 30 -8.83 23.47 3.31
C ALA A 30 -9.31 23.45 4.77
N TYR A 31 -8.72 22.60 5.61
CA TYR A 31 -9.12 22.39 6.99
C TYR A 31 -8.54 23.49 7.90
N ARG A 32 -9.43 24.32 8.48
CA ARG A 32 -9.04 25.46 9.32
C ARG A 32 -8.86 25.11 10.81
N GLY A 33 -9.05 23.84 11.18
CA GLY A 33 -9.05 23.36 12.56
C GLY A 33 -7.68 22.95 13.12
N GLY A 34 -6.58 23.25 12.41
CA GLY A 34 -5.23 22.75 12.71
C GLY A 34 -4.85 21.57 11.80
N SER A 35 -3.85 20.77 12.21
CA SER A 35 -3.44 19.58 11.43
C SER A 35 -4.59 18.59 11.27
N ILE A 36 -4.85 18.13 10.04
CA ILE A 36 -5.87 17.11 9.78
C ILE A 36 -5.61 15.82 10.56
N PHE A 37 -4.34 15.50 10.85
CA PHE A 37 -3.97 14.33 11.62
C PHE A 37 -4.49 14.36 13.06
N ASN A 38 -4.69 15.55 13.64
CA ASN A 38 -5.30 15.68 14.97
C ASN A 38 -6.82 15.45 14.95
N ALA A 39 -7.46 15.59 13.79
CA ALA A 39 -8.89 15.36 13.61
C ALA A 39 -9.21 13.90 13.24
N ILE A 40 -8.19 13.12 12.85
CA ILE A 40 -8.33 11.71 12.49
C ILE A 40 -8.31 10.87 13.78
N SER A 41 -9.22 9.89 13.88
CA SER A 41 -9.27 8.97 15.01
C SER A 41 -8.04 8.06 15.05
N ASP A 42 -7.50 7.83 16.26
CA ASP A 42 -6.39 6.90 16.52
C ASP A 42 -6.68 5.47 16.04
N THR A 43 -7.96 5.11 15.86
CA THR A 43 -8.39 3.83 15.26
C THR A 43 -7.77 3.59 13.88
N HIS A 44 -7.45 4.65 13.12
CA HIS A 44 -6.82 4.51 11.81
C HIS A 44 -5.32 4.21 11.86
N SER A 45 -4.67 4.39 13.02
CA SER A 45 -3.22 4.16 13.15
C SER A 45 -2.82 2.73 12.80
N MET A 46 -3.62 1.74 13.22
CA MET A 46 -3.38 0.34 12.89
C MET A 46 -3.56 0.06 11.39
N THR A 47 -4.57 0.67 10.76
CA THR A 47 -4.79 0.55 9.30
C THR A 47 -3.65 1.19 8.50
N ALA A 48 -3.13 2.33 8.97
CA ALA A 48 -2.04 3.03 8.34
C ALA A 48 -0.74 2.23 8.41
N LEU A 49 -0.41 1.67 9.58
CA LEU A 49 0.76 0.80 9.77
C LEU A 49 0.72 -0.42 8.84
N TRP A 50 -0.42 -1.12 8.78
CA TRP A 50 -0.58 -2.27 7.89
C TRP A 50 -0.45 -1.89 6.41
N SER A 51 -1.02 -0.75 6.00
CA SER A 51 -0.91 -0.25 4.63
C SER A 51 0.54 0.06 4.25
N ILE A 52 1.31 0.67 5.17
CA ILE A 52 2.74 0.97 4.97
C ILE A 52 3.55 -0.32 4.85
N LEU A 53 3.30 -1.32 5.70
CA LEU A 53 3.99 -2.62 5.66
C LEU A 53 3.74 -3.34 4.32
N LEU A 54 2.49 -3.42 3.88
CA LEU A 54 2.13 -4.08 2.62
C LEU A 54 2.72 -3.35 1.41
N MET A 55 2.72 -2.01 1.40
CA MET A 55 3.39 -1.25 0.34
C MET A 55 4.90 -1.43 0.33
N SER A 56 5.52 -1.54 1.51
CA SER A 56 6.96 -1.80 1.61
C SER A 56 7.33 -3.16 1.05
N ILE A 57 6.54 -4.20 1.33
CA ILE A 57 6.73 -5.55 0.79
C ILE A 57 6.58 -5.54 -0.74
N GLY A 58 5.53 -4.89 -1.26
CA GLY A 58 5.33 -4.75 -2.70
C GLY A 58 6.47 -4.01 -3.40
N LEU A 59 6.95 -2.93 -2.80
CA LEU A 59 8.09 -2.16 -3.31
C LEU A 59 9.36 -3.02 -3.31
N MET A 60 9.58 -3.80 -2.25
CA MET A 60 10.72 -4.72 -2.15
C MET A 60 10.66 -5.79 -3.24
N GLY A 61 9.48 -6.35 -3.53
CA GLY A 61 9.28 -7.31 -4.62
C GLY A 61 9.65 -6.74 -5.99
N ILE A 62 9.33 -5.46 -6.24
CA ILE A 62 9.68 -4.76 -7.49
C ILE A 62 11.19 -4.48 -7.57
N ILE A 63 11.81 -3.98 -6.49
CA ILE A 63 13.23 -3.63 -6.47
C ILE A 63 14.12 -4.87 -6.59
N TYR A 64 13.82 -5.90 -5.80
CA TYR A 64 14.67 -7.09 -5.70
C TYR A 64 14.49 -8.08 -6.86
N ARG A 65 13.47 -7.89 -7.73
CA ARG A 65 13.14 -8.76 -8.88
C ARG A 65 13.57 -10.20 -8.63
N VAL A 66 12.91 -10.88 -7.70
CA VAL A 66 13.30 -12.23 -7.27
C VAL A 66 13.24 -13.18 -8.47
N GLU A 67 14.38 -13.41 -9.13
CA GLU A 67 14.51 -14.28 -10.32
C GLU A 67 14.21 -15.76 -10.04
N LYS A 68 14.03 -16.13 -8.76
CA LYS A 68 13.73 -17.51 -8.36
C LYS A 68 12.23 -17.80 -8.41
N ARG A 69 11.77 -18.04 -9.63
CA ARG A 69 10.43 -18.54 -9.96
C ARG A 69 10.29 -20.02 -9.53
N TYR A 70 10.00 -20.27 -8.26
CA TYR A 70 9.57 -21.59 -7.81
C TYR A 70 8.04 -21.66 -7.85
N LEU A 71 7.50 -22.50 -8.73
CA LEU A 71 6.11 -22.96 -8.70
C LEU A 71 5.04 -21.84 -8.72
N LEU A 72 4.77 -21.25 -9.90
CA LEU A 72 3.55 -20.48 -10.23
C LEU A 72 3.19 -19.25 -9.37
N ILE A 73 3.79 -19.04 -8.20
CA ILE A 73 3.53 -17.96 -7.25
C ILE A 73 4.87 -17.35 -6.85
N GLU A 74 5.03 -16.05 -7.08
CA GLU A 74 6.18 -15.30 -6.61
C GLU A 74 6.09 -15.15 -5.08
N PRO A 75 7.14 -15.46 -4.30
CA PRO A 75 7.09 -15.46 -2.83
C PRO A 75 6.61 -14.13 -2.23
N ASP A 76 6.91 -13.01 -2.88
CA ASP A 76 6.44 -11.67 -2.54
C ASP A 76 4.91 -11.56 -2.60
N SER A 77 4.29 -12.07 -3.65
CA SER A 77 2.83 -12.02 -3.84
C SER A 77 2.11 -12.85 -2.78
N PHE A 78 2.67 -14.00 -2.40
CA PHE A 78 2.13 -14.79 -1.29
C PHE A 78 2.24 -14.05 0.05
N LEU A 79 3.37 -13.40 0.33
CA LEU A 79 3.57 -12.60 1.54
C LEU A 79 2.58 -11.42 1.62
N ILE A 80 2.31 -10.75 0.50
CA ILE A 80 1.32 -9.66 0.44
C ILE A 80 -0.08 -10.18 0.75
N ILE A 81 -0.49 -11.31 0.15
CA ILE A 81 -1.80 -11.91 0.40
C ILE A 81 -1.94 -12.32 1.86
N LEU A 82 -0.95 -13.02 2.40
CA LEU A 82 -0.96 -13.48 3.78
C LEU A 82 -0.98 -12.30 4.76
N GLY A 83 -0.12 -11.29 4.53
CA GLY A 83 -0.08 -10.07 5.33
C GLY A 83 -1.40 -9.30 5.28
N TYR A 84 -2.06 -9.22 4.13
CA TYR A 84 -3.36 -8.59 3.98
C TYR A 84 -4.44 -9.32 4.78
N CYS A 85 -4.50 -10.66 4.69
CA CYS A 85 -5.44 -11.46 5.47
C CYS A 85 -5.22 -11.30 6.99
N ILE A 86 -3.98 -11.29 7.45
CA ILE A 86 -3.64 -11.04 8.86
C ILE A 86 -4.06 -9.62 9.26
N GLY A 87 -3.75 -8.62 8.45
CA GLY A 87 -4.12 -7.23 8.69
C GLY A 87 -5.64 -7.06 8.81
N LEU A 88 -6.41 -7.68 7.92
CA LEU A 88 -7.87 -7.71 8.02
C LEU A 88 -8.35 -8.34 9.32
N TRP A 89 -7.83 -9.53 9.67
CA TRP A 89 -8.23 -10.20 10.90
C TRP A 89 -7.93 -9.36 12.15
N LEU A 90 -6.75 -8.74 12.23
CA LEU A 90 -6.37 -7.87 13.35
C LEU A 90 -7.17 -6.57 13.41
N LEU A 91 -7.61 -6.03 12.26
CA LEU A 91 -8.36 -4.78 12.19
C LEU A 91 -9.85 -4.93 12.50
N PHE A 92 -10.41 -6.10 12.18
CA PHE A 92 -11.84 -6.40 12.36
C PHE A 92 -12.12 -7.28 13.59
N GLN A 93 -11.12 -7.52 14.42
CA GLN A 93 -11.27 -8.10 15.74
C GLN A 93 -11.54 -7.01 16.79
#